data_AF-A0A0Q9INC1-F1
#
_entry.id   AF-A0A0Q9INC1-F1
#
_cell.length_a   1.000
_cell.length_b   1.000
_cell.length_c   1.000
_cell.angle_alpha   90.00
_cell.angle_beta   90.00
_cell.angle_gamma   90.00
#
_symmetry.space_group_name_H-M   'P 1'
#
loop_
_entity.id
_entity.type
_entity.pdbx_description
1 polymer ?
#
loop_
_entity_poly.entity_id
_entity_poly.type
_entity_poly.pdbx_seq_one_letter_code
_entity_poly.pdbx_strand_id
1 'polypeptide(L)' 'MSRSLFIFLVHLGAAALAGAAVFGFLALSGATIPAWLLIGAVALLATGPVNSVATGAWQRWFG' A
#
# COMPACT_ATOMS: atom_id res chain seq x y z
N MET A 1 11.38 7.45 -16.67
CA MET A 1 10.19 6.72 -16.14
C MET A 1 9.04 7.71 -15.99
N SER A 2 7.83 7.42 -16.47
CA SER A 2 6.70 8.36 -16.31
C SER A 2 6.25 8.44 -14.84
N ARG A 3 5.85 9.64 -14.41
CA ARG A 3 5.38 9.89 -13.02
C ARG A 3 4.26 8.95 -12.61
N SER A 4 3.28 8.78 -13.49
CA SER A 4 2.11 7.91 -13.24
C SER A 4 2.52 6.45 -13.05
N LEU A 5 3.47 5.95 -13.85
CA LEU A 5 3.94 4.57 -13.73
C LEU A 5 4.73 4.35 -12.43
N PHE A 6 5.56 5.32 -12.02
CA PHE A 6 6.25 5.26 -10.73
C PHE A 6 5.26 5.21 -9.56
N ILE A 7 4.30 6.13 -9.53
CA ILE A 7 3.29 6.20 -8.46
C ILE A 7 2.47 4.92 -8.41
N PHE A 8 2.08 4.37 -9.57
CA PHE A 8 1.38 3.09 -9.66
C PHE A 8 2.18 1.94 -9.03
N LEU A 9 3.47 1.83 -9.34
CA LEU A 9 4.32 0.79 -8.77
C LEU A 9 4.47 0.91 -7.25
N VAL A 10 4.55 2.13 -6.71
CA VAL A 10 4.57 2.33 -5.26
C VAL A 10 3.25 1.91 -4.61
N HIS A 11 2.11 2.21 -5.24
CA HIS A 11 0.80 1.73 -4.75
C HIS A 11 0.69 0.21 -4.80
N LEU A 12 1.20 -0.43 -5.86
CA LEU A 12 1.24 -1.88 -5.96
C LEU A 12 2.07 -2.51 -4.84
N GLY A 13 3.25 -1.96 -4.56
CA GLY A 13 4.10 -2.40 -3.45
C GLY A 13 3.44 -2.19 -2.08
N ALA A 14 2.82 -1.03 -1.86
CA ALA A 14 2.09 -0.74 -0.62
C ALA A 14 0.90 -1.69 -0.41
N ALA A 15 0.15 -2.01 -1.47
CA ALA A 15 -0.95 -2.97 -1.42
C ALA A 15 -0.46 -4.39 -1.10
N ALA A 16 0.66 -4.83 -1.68
CA ALA A 16 1.26 -6.12 -1.38
C ALA A 16 1.71 -6.21 0.09
N LEU A 17 2.34 -5.16 0.61
CA LEU A 17 2.76 -5.08 2.01
C LEU A 17 1.55 -5.07 2.96
N ALA A 18 0.49 -4.34 2.63
CA ALA A 18 -0.75 -4.34 3.39
C ALA A 18 -1.40 -5.73 3.42
N GLY A 19 -1.41 -6.43 2.28
CA GLY A 19 -1.83 -7.83 2.20
C GLY A 19 -1.05 -8.72 3.16
N ALA A 20 0.29 -8.71 3.07
CA ALA A 20 1.15 -9.51 3.92
C ALA A 20 0.96 -9.20 5.41
N ALA A 21 0.85 -7.92 5.78
CA ALA A 21 0.62 -7.49 7.16
C ALA A 21 -0.72 -7.99 7.71
N VAL A 22 -1.79 -7.89 6.92
CA VAL A 22 -3.12 -8.37 7.33
C VAL A 22 -3.12 -9.90 7.49
N PHE A 23 -2.55 -10.65 6.54
CA PHE A 23 -2.48 -12.11 6.67
C PHE A 23 -1.63 -12.53 7.86
N GLY A 24 -0.50 -11.88 8.11
CA GLY A 24 0.31 -12.10 9.31
C GLY A 24 -0.45 -11.81 10.60
N PHE A 25 -1.17 -10.69 10.66
CA PHE A 25 -2.02 -10.34 11.79
C PHE A 25 -3.12 -11.38 12.04
N LEU A 26 -3.82 -11.83 11.00
CA LEU A 26 -4.88 -12.84 11.13
C LEU A 26 -4.32 -14.19 11.59
N ALA A 27 -3.15 -14.59 11.06
CA ALA A 27 -2.47 -15.81 11.49
C ALA A 27 -2.06 -15.77 12.98
N LEU A 28 -1.64 -14.61 13.47
CA LEU A 28 -1.20 -14.43 14.86
C LEU A 28 -2.35 -14.21 15.85
N SER A 29 -3.42 -13.55 15.43
CA SER A 29 -4.54 -13.15 16.30
C SER A 29 -5.64 -14.21 16.42
N GLY A 30 -5.71 -15.15 15.47
CA GLY A 30 -6.83 -16.10 15.39
C GLY A 30 -8.18 -15.44 15.05
N ALA A 31 -8.16 -14.16 14.65
CA ALA A 31 -9.37 -13.43 14.29
C ALA A 31 -9.99 -13.99 13.00
N THR A 32 -11.31 -14.19 13.00
CA THR A 32 -12.08 -14.72 11.85
C THR A 32 -12.61 -13.61 10.93
N ILE A 33 -11.98 -12.44 10.96
CA ILE A 33 -12.38 -11.30 10.14
C ILE A 33 -11.99 -11.56 8.68
N PRO A 34 -12.86 -11.27 7.69
CA PRO A 34 -12.50 -11.43 6.29
C PRO A 34 -11.29 -10.56 5.91
N ALA A 35 -10.20 -11.19 5.48
CA ALA A 35 -8.94 -10.51 5.19
C ALA A 35 -9.08 -9.38 4.17
N TRP A 36 -9.93 -9.55 3.16
CA TRP A 36 -10.17 -8.54 2.12
C TRP A 36 -10.72 -7.22 2.68
N LEU A 37 -11.47 -7.27 3.78
CA LEU A 37 -12.03 -6.09 4.42
C LEU A 37 -10.94 -5.26 5.10
N LEU A 38 -10.04 -5.92 5.83
CA LEU A 38 -8.90 -5.28 6.47
C LEU A 38 -7.90 -4.76 5.42
N ILE A 39 -7.62 -5.53 4.38
CA ILE A 39 -6.75 -5.10 3.27
C ILE A 39 -7.33 -3.85 2.59
N GLY A 40 -8.63 -3.86 2.30
CA GLY A 40 -9.33 -2.73 1.69
C GLY A 40 -9.26 -1.48 2.57
N ALA A 41 -9.51 -1.61 3.87
CA ALA A 41 -9.44 -0.50 4.82
C ALA A 41 -8.03 0.08 4.91
N VAL A 42 -7.01 -0.77 5.04
CA VAL A 42 -5.60 -0.34 5.10
C VAL A 42 -5.18 0.33 3.79
N ALA A 43 -5.56 -0.22 2.63
CA ALA A 43 -5.23 0.35 1.34
C ALA A 43 -5.89 1.72 1.12
N LEU A 44 -7.16 1.90 1.49
CA LEU A 44 -7.87 3.18 1.43
C LEU A 44 -7.18 4.25 2.30
N LEU A 45 -6.88 3.91 3.55
CA LEU A 45 -6.19 4.83 4.47
C LEU A 45 -4.78 5.18 3.99
N ALA A 46 -4.08 4.22 3.36
CA ALA A 46 -2.72 4.41 2.87
C ALA A 46 -2.63 5.18 1.55
N THR A 47 -3.71 5.29 0.76
CA THR A 47 -3.68 5.87 -0.60
C THR A 47 -3.14 7.31 -0.61
N GLY A 48 -3.66 8.18 0.28
CA GLY A 48 -3.21 9.57 0.37
C GLY A 48 -1.73 9.70 0.74
N PRO A 49 -1.29 9.11 1.87
CA PRO A 49 0.12 9.10 2.27
C PRO A 49 1.06 8.51 1.21
N VAL A 50 0.70 7.37 0.61
CA VAL A 50 1.49 6.71 -0.44
C VAL A 50 1.65 7.62 -1.65
N ASN A 51 0.58 8.31 -2.08
CA ASN A 51 0.65 9.22 -3.22
C ASN A 51 1.54 10.45 -2.95
N SER A 52 1.47 11.02 -1.75
CA SER A 52 2.33 12.15 -1.35
C SER A 52 3.81 11.75 -1.33
N VAL A 53 4.13 10.61 -0.70
CA VAL A 53 5.51 10.09 -0.64
C VAL A 53 6.01 9.71 -2.03
N ALA A 54 5.20 9.02 -2.83
CA ALA A 54 5.57 8.61 -4.18
C ALA A 54 5.82 9.82 -5.10
N THR A 55 5.01 10.88 -5.00
CA THR A 55 5.23 12.10 -5.77
C THR A 55 6.54 12.78 -5.38
N GLY A 56 6.82 12.92 -4.09
CA GLY A 56 8.07 13.53 -3.61
C GLY A 56 9.30 12.71 -3.96
N ALA A 57 9.23 11.37 -3.85
CA ALA A 57 10.32 10.48 -4.24
C ALA A 57 10.59 10.54 -5.75
N TRP A 58 9.53 10.56 -6.57
CA TRP A 58 9.69 10.67 -8.03
C TRP A 58 10.38 11.97 -8.42
N GLN A 59 9.98 13.11 -7.84
CA GLN A 59 10.62 14.40 -8.10
C GLN A 59 12.10 14.41 -7.71
N ARG A 60 12.50 13.72 -6.64
CA ARG A 60 13.91 13.64 -6.21
C ARG A 60 14.77 12.74 -7.09
N TRP A 61 14.18 11.71 -7.71
CA TRP A 61 14.93 10.69 -8.45
C TRP A 61 14.89 10.87 -9.97
N PHE A 62 13.85 11.52 -10.49
CA PHE A 62 13.63 11.65 -11.93
C PHE A 62 13.26 13.09 -12.37
N GLY A 63 13.15 14.01 -11.41
CA GLY A 63 12.91 15.44 -11.66
C GLY A 63 14.20 16.22 -11.84
#